data_AF-A0A850WKL9-F1
#
_entry.id   AF-A0A850WKL9-F1
#
_cell.length_a   1.000
_cell.length_b   1.000
_cell.length_c   1.000
_cell.angle_alpha   90.00
_cell.angle_beta   90.00
_cell.angle_gamma   90.00
#
_symmetry.space_group_name_H-M   'P 1'
#
loop_
_entity.id
_entity.type
_entity.pdbx_description
1 polymer ?
#
loop_
_entity_poly.entity_id
_entity_poly.type
_entity_poly.pdbx_seq_one_letter_code
_entity_poly.pdbx_strand_id
1 'polypeptide(L)'
;DFLPFVCDGCSGVFCLQHRSRDAHGCSEVNIRNNSMKPDQHRSYPCSYKDCNGRELLPILCPYCEKHFCLRHRHQSDHECEKLDTPRPRMAATQQLVKDIIGKYNSKKNEEAKSKKHKGAKNNETAAKVALMKLKMHACGDKSLPQTERIYFQVFLPKGNKEKSKPMFFCSKWSIGKVVDFAASLASLKNDNNRSTSQKLRLCHTVSGEALPFEHTLETWLSDKDYPLYNGGNIILEYLDNDVLFIEDTESYFS
;
A
#
# COMPACT_ATOMS: atom_id res chain seq x y z
N ASP A 1 -9.26 28.14 -33.83
CA ASP A 1 -10.17 26.97 -33.96
C ASP A 1 -10.81 26.91 -35.33
N PHE A 2 -10.26 26.11 -36.24
CA PHE A 2 -10.82 25.91 -37.58
C PHE A 2 -11.00 24.42 -37.86
N LEU A 3 -11.64 23.70 -36.94
CA LEU A 3 -12.15 22.38 -37.26
C LEU A 3 -13.49 22.56 -37.99
N PRO A 4 -13.60 22.19 -39.28
CA PRO A 4 -14.82 22.34 -40.04
C PRO A 4 -15.93 21.44 -39.48
N PHE A 5 -17.12 22.00 -39.19
CA PHE A 5 -18.27 21.22 -38.74
C PHE A 5 -19.13 20.84 -39.93
N VAL A 6 -19.30 19.55 -40.16
CA VAL A 6 -20.16 19.04 -41.24
C VAL A 6 -21.55 18.80 -40.68
N CYS A 7 -22.58 19.38 -41.31
CA CYS A 7 -23.97 19.12 -40.98
C CYS A 7 -24.36 17.71 -41.46
N ASP A 8 -24.87 16.87 -40.58
CA ASP A 8 -25.34 15.51 -40.85
C ASP A 8 -26.68 15.45 -41.62
N GLY A 9 -27.34 16.60 -41.84
CA GLY A 9 -28.50 16.71 -42.73
C GLY A 9 -28.10 17.07 -44.16
N CYS A 10 -27.73 18.33 -44.38
CA CYS A 10 -27.42 18.84 -45.72
C CYS A 10 -25.98 18.58 -46.19
N SER A 11 -25.13 17.94 -45.37
CA SER A 11 -23.70 17.70 -45.64
C SER A 11 -22.85 18.96 -45.87
N GLY A 12 -23.39 20.15 -45.57
CA GLY A 12 -22.67 21.42 -45.66
C GLY A 12 -21.63 21.61 -44.56
N VAL A 13 -20.57 22.37 -44.83
CA VAL A 13 -19.49 22.66 -43.89
C VAL A 13 -19.63 24.06 -43.32
N PHE A 14 -19.69 24.19 -42.00
CA PHE A 14 -20.00 25.43 -41.31
C PHE A 14 -19.01 25.75 -40.19
N CYS A 15 -18.90 27.04 -39.86
CA CYS A 15 -18.13 27.51 -38.71
C CYS A 15 -18.90 27.30 -37.40
N LEU A 16 -18.23 27.55 -36.26
CA LEU A 16 -18.79 27.32 -34.93
C LEU A 16 -20.16 28.02 -34.71
N GLN A 17 -20.33 29.23 -35.24
CA GLN A 17 -21.57 30.00 -35.09
C GLN A 17 -22.74 29.47 -35.93
N HIS A 18 -22.46 28.72 -37.00
CA HIS A 18 -23.49 28.22 -37.94
C HIS A 18 -23.58 26.68 -37.94
N ARG A 19 -22.94 26.00 -36.98
CA ARG A 19 -22.91 24.53 -36.91
C ARG A 19 -24.29 23.88 -36.69
N SER A 20 -25.22 24.58 -36.04
CA SER A 20 -26.56 24.07 -35.77
C SER A 20 -27.48 24.24 -36.98
N ARG A 21 -28.35 23.24 -37.21
CA ARG A 21 -29.31 23.20 -38.32
C ARG A 21 -30.18 24.45 -38.42
N ASP A 22 -30.59 25.02 -37.28
CA ASP A 22 -31.37 26.26 -37.25
C ASP A 22 -30.55 27.50 -37.62
N ALA A 23 -29.26 27.53 -37.26
CA ALA A 23 -28.40 28.70 -37.46
C ALA A 23 -28.00 28.90 -38.93
N HIS A 24 -27.90 27.82 -39.71
CA HIS A 24 -27.63 27.90 -41.15
C HIS A 24 -28.86 27.67 -42.03
N GLY A 25 -30.06 27.56 -41.45
CA GLY A 25 -31.29 27.34 -42.21
C GLY A 25 -31.24 26.06 -43.05
N CYS A 26 -30.91 24.93 -42.42
CA CYS A 26 -30.70 23.65 -43.10
C CYS A 26 -31.92 23.25 -43.95
N SER A 27 -31.69 22.86 -45.21
CA SER A 27 -32.75 22.49 -46.16
C SER A 27 -33.54 21.23 -45.76
N GLU A 28 -32.93 20.37 -44.94
CA GLU A 28 -33.51 19.13 -44.41
C GLU A 28 -34.37 19.35 -43.14
N VAL A 29 -34.67 20.60 -42.76
CA VAL A 29 -35.49 20.90 -41.57
C VAL A 29 -36.96 20.65 -41.90
N ASN A 30 -37.33 19.37 -42.04
CA ASN A 30 -38.68 18.95 -41.80
C ASN A 30 -38.73 17.48 -41.34
N ILE A 31 -39.41 17.30 -40.21
CA ILE A 31 -39.83 16.03 -39.61
C ILE A 31 -38.77 15.33 -38.76
N ARG A 32 -38.63 15.83 -37.52
CA ARG A 32 -38.99 15.04 -36.33
C ARG A 32 -39.18 16.00 -35.16
N ASN A 33 -40.41 16.47 -35.01
CA ASN A 33 -40.96 16.79 -33.68
C ASN A 33 -40.90 15.51 -32.86
N ASN A 34 -39.73 15.19 -32.31
CA ASN A 34 -39.63 14.22 -31.24
C ASN A 34 -40.15 14.97 -30.03
N SER A 35 -41.47 14.86 -29.81
CA SER A 35 -42.06 15.06 -28.50
C SER A 35 -41.12 14.41 -27.50
N MET A 36 -40.45 15.22 -26.70
CA MET A 36 -39.68 14.73 -25.58
C MET A 36 -40.68 14.01 -24.70
N LYS A 37 -40.74 12.67 -24.84
CA LYS A 37 -41.30 11.84 -23.79
C LYS A 37 -40.53 12.26 -22.54
N PRO A 38 -41.19 12.65 -21.44
CA PRO A 38 -40.46 12.91 -20.21
C PRO A 38 -39.64 11.65 -19.95
N ASP A 39 -38.33 11.84 -19.82
CA ASP A 39 -37.40 10.77 -19.49
C ASP A 39 -37.91 10.13 -18.21
N GLN A 40 -38.62 9.01 -18.35
CA GLN A 40 -39.00 8.18 -17.23
C GLN A 40 -37.71 7.54 -16.77
N HIS A 41 -36.92 8.30 -16.00
CA HIS A 41 -35.81 7.78 -15.22
C HIS A 41 -36.39 6.70 -14.32
N ARG A 42 -36.32 5.46 -14.81
CA ARG A 42 -36.77 4.28 -14.09
C ARG A 42 -35.88 4.15 -12.87
N SER A 43 -36.44 4.44 -11.70
CA SER A 43 -35.76 4.27 -10.43
C SER A 43 -36.08 2.89 -9.84
N TYR A 44 -35.05 2.24 -9.31
CA TYR A 44 -35.13 0.91 -8.71
C TYR A 44 -35.10 1.07 -7.18
N PRO A 45 -36.22 0.79 -6.48
CA PRO A 45 -36.27 0.93 -5.03
C PRO A 45 -35.47 -0.18 -4.33
N CYS A 46 -34.93 0.15 -3.16
CA CYS A 46 -34.28 -0.81 -2.28
C CYS A 46 -35.33 -1.73 -1.64
N SER A 47 -35.05 -3.04 -1.66
CA SER A 47 -35.92 -4.07 -1.08
C SER A 47 -35.61 -4.34 0.40
N TYR A 48 -34.69 -3.59 1.01
CA TYR A 48 -34.34 -3.73 2.42
C TYR A 48 -35.35 -3.02 3.33
N LYS A 49 -35.64 -3.61 4.49
CA LYS A 49 -36.60 -3.09 5.47
C LYS A 49 -36.22 -1.66 5.86
N ASP A 50 -37.23 -0.79 5.95
CA ASP A 50 -37.09 0.63 6.32
C ASP A 50 -36.11 1.45 5.46
N CYS A 51 -35.79 1.00 4.25
CA CYS A 51 -34.96 1.75 3.30
C CYS A 51 -35.78 2.39 2.19
N ASN A 52 -35.79 3.72 2.16
CA ASN A 52 -36.42 4.51 1.08
C ASN A 52 -35.45 4.84 -0.09
N GLY A 53 -34.29 4.18 -0.13
CA GLY A 53 -33.27 4.41 -1.17
C GLY A 53 -33.74 3.95 -2.55
N ARG A 54 -33.41 4.71 -3.59
CA ARG A 54 -33.71 4.38 -4.99
C ARG A 54 -32.48 4.66 -5.84
N GLU A 55 -32.22 3.79 -6.81
CA GLU A 55 -31.09 3.93 -7.72
C GLU A 55 -31.57 4.07 -9.16
N LEU A 56 -30.83 4.80 -9.99
CA LEU A 56 -31.12 4.92 -11.42
C LEU A 56 -30.71 3.66 -12.20
N LEU A 57 -29.91 2.79 -11.58
CA LEU A 57 -29.44 1.54 -12.15
C LEU A 57 -29.94 0.34 -11.33
N PRO A 58 -30.26 -0.78 -11.98
CA PRO A 58 -30.68 -1.99 -11.28
C PRO A 58 -29.49 -2.63 -10.55
N ILE A 59 -29.49 -2.58 -9.22
CA ILE A 59 -28.50 -3.29 -8.39
C ILE A 59 -29.18 -4.54 -7.83
N LEU A 60 -28.95 -5.68 -8.49
CA LEU A 60 -29.52 -6.97 -8.09
C LEU A 60 -28.52 -7.74 -7.22
N CYS A 61 -28.99 -8.31 -6.11
CA CYS A 61 -28.21 -9.29 -5.37
C CYS A 61 -28.17 -10.61 -6.17
N PRO A 62 -26.99 -11.18 -6.47
CA PRO A 62 -26.90 -12.42 -7.26
C PRO A 62 -27.44 -13.67 -6.53
N TYR A 63 -27.79 -13.53 -5.24
CA TYR A 63 -28.26 -14.64 -4.42
C TYR A 63 -29.77 -14.60 -4.21
N CYS A 64 -30.31 -13.49 -3.70
CA CYS A 64 -31.75 -13.34 -3.46
C CYS A 64 -32.51 -12.66 -4.60
N GLU A 65 -31.81 -12.19 -5.64
CA GLU A 65 -32.39 -11.62 -6.88
C GLU A 65 -33.28 -10.39 -6.66
N LYS A 66 -33.18 -9.74 -5.50
CA LYS A 66 -33.89 -8.50 -5.15
C LYS A 66 -33.05 -7.25 -5.47
N HIS A 67 -33.71 -6.11 -5.68
CA HIS A 67 -33.07 -4.82 -5.92
C HIS A 67 -32.66 -4.13 -4.62
N PHE A 68 -31.48 -3.53 -4.57
CA PHE A 68 -30.98 -2.78 -3.41
C PHE A 68 -30.38 -1.42 -3.81
N CYS A 69 -30.22 -0.52 -2.85
CA CYS A 69 -29.46 0.72 -3.07
C CYS A 69 -27.95 0.48 -2.86
N LEU A 70 -27.11 1.46 -3.20
CA LEU A 70 -25.66 1.35 -3.02
C LEU A 70 -25.24 1.08 -1.57
N ARG A 71 -26.04 1.53 -0.59
CA ARG A 71 -25.81 1.27 0.85
C ARG A 71 -26.13 -0.16 1.29
N HIS A 72 -27.02 -0.85 0.58
CA HIS A 72 -27.49 -2.20 0.93
C HIS A 72 -27.14 -3.23 -0.16
N ARG A 73 -26.15 -2.93 -1.01
CA ARG A 73 -25.80 -3.78 -2.16
C ARG A 73 -25.13 -5.11 -1.76
N HIS A 74 -24.44 -5.16 -0.62
CA HIS A 74 -23.80 -6.39 -0.16
C HIS A 74 -24.76 -7.22 0.69
N GLN A 75 -24.56 -8.54 0.71
CA GLN A 75 -25.45 -9.49 1.39
C GLN A 75 -25.60 -9.22 2.90
N SER A 76 -24.53 -8.77 3.57
CA SER A 76 -24.56 -8.39 4.98
C SER A 76 -25.43 -7.18 5.26
N ASP A 77 -25.48 -6.24 4.31
CA ASP A 77 -26.06 -4.93 4.50
C ASP A 77 -27.58 -4.96 4.29
N HIS A 78 -28.10 -5.99 3.62
CA HIS A 78 -29.54 -6.19 3.40
C HIS A 78 -30.11 -7.44 4.07
N GLU A 79 -29.40 -8.04 5.03
CA GLU A 79 -29.81 -9.28 5.70
C GLU A 79 -30.25 -10.35 4.68
N CYS A 80 -29.39 -10.66 3.72
CA CYS A 80 -29.73 -11.55 2.61
C CYS A 80 -30.27 -12.89 3.11
N GLU A 81 -31.41 -13.33 2.59
CA GLU A 81 -32.02 -14.63 2.91
C GLU A 81 -31.09 -15.81 2.57
N LYS A 82 -30.22 -15.62 1.56
CA LYS A 82 -29.18 -16.56 1.15
C LYS A 82 -27.78 -16.11 1.59
N LEU A 83 -27.68 -15.38 2.70
CA LEU A 83 -26.40 -15.04 3.29
C LEU A 83 -25.72 -16.35 3.72
N ASP A 84 -24.67 -16.75 3.01
CA ASP A 84 -23.75 -17.75 3.51
C ASP A 84 -23.17 -17.21 4.82
N THR A 85 -23.59 -17.79 5.94
CA THR A 85 -22.99 -17.45 7.23
C THR A 85 -21.48 -17.63 7.08
N PRO A 86 -20.66 -16.61 7.42
CA PRO A 86 -19.23 -16.76 7.36
C PRO A 86 -18.87 -17.92 8.28
N ARG A 87 -18.44 -19.05 7.70
CA ARG A 87 -17.81 -20.11 8.47
C ARG A 87 -16.72 -19.41 9.28
N PRO A 88 -16.77 -19.44 10.63
CA PRO A 88 -15.86 -18.68 11.44
C PRO A 88 -14.45 -19.12 11.07
N ARG A 89 -13.73 -18.24 10.38
CA ARG A 89 -12.45 -18.54 9.73
C ARG A 89 -11.35 -18.91 10.74
N MET A 90 -11.67 -18.88 12.04
CA MET A 90 -10.78 -18.99 13.18
C MET A 90 -11.51 -19.48 14.46
N ALA A 91 -12.37 -20.49 14.38
CA ALA A 91 -13.04 -21.06 15.57
C ALA A 91 -12.03 -21.52 16.65
N ALA A 92 -10.90 -22.10 16.22
CA ALA A 92 -9.80 -22.49 17.10
C ALA A 92 -9.16 -21.29 17.85
N THR A 93 -9.08 -20.12 17.21
CA THR A 93 -8.52 -18.90 17.83
C THR A 93 -9.46 -18.33 18.88
N GLN A 94 -10.78 -18.41 18.67
CA GLN A 94 -11.77 -17.95 19.65
C GLN A 94 -11.73 -18.79 20.94
N GLN A 95 -11.54 -20.11 20.82
CA GLN A 95 -11.36 -20.98 21.98
C GLN A 95 -10.05 -20.68 22.70
N LEU A 96 -8.95 -20.49 21.97
CA LEU A 96 -7.67 -20.12 22.56
C LEU A 96 -7.74 -18.79 23.34
N VAL A 97 -8.43 -17.78 22.80
CA VAL A 97 -8.63 -16.49 23.48
C VAL A 97 -9.43 -16.66 24.77
N LYS A 98 -10.50 -17.47 24.75
CA LYS A 98 -11.28 -17.78 25.95
C LYS A 98 -10.44 -18.49 27.01
N ASP A 99 -9.61 -19.45 26.61
CA ASP A 99 -8.70 -20.16 27.51
C ASP A 99 -7.62 -19.25 28.11
N ILE A 100 -7.09 -18.31 27.32
CA ILE A 100 -6.10 -17.32 27.80
C ILE A 100 -6.74 -16.38 28.83
N ILE A 101 -7.94 -15.87 28.56
CA ILE A 101 -8.68 -15.01 29.49
C ILE A 101 -9.05 -15.78 30.77
N GLY A 102 -9.48 -17.04 30.64
CA GLY A 102 -9.78 -17.92 31.78
C GLY A 102 -8.55 -18.18 32.66
N LYS A 103 -7.38 -18.41 32.05
CA LYS A 103 -6.11 -18.60 32.77
C LYS A 103 -5.59 -17.32 33.42
N TYR A 104 -5.83 -16.16 32.82
CA TYR A 104 -5.45 -14.86 33.40
C TYR A 104 -6.31 -14.51 34.63
N ASN A 105 -7.63 -14.72 34.54
CA ASN A 105 -8.55 -14.42 35.64
C ASN A 105 -8.41 -15.38 36.83
N SER A 106 -7.99 -16.63 36.59
CA SER A 106 -7.75 -17.62 37.65
C SER A 106 -6.47 -17.35 38.48
N LYS A 107 -5.58 -16.47 38.02
CA LYS A 107 -4.31 -16.13 38.70
C LYS A 107 -4.36 -14.87 39.57
N LYS A 108 -5.53 -14.23 39.74
CA LYS A 108 -5.64 -12.97 40.49
C LYS A 108 -5.85 -13.13 42.01
N ASN A 109 -5.88 -14.36 42.53
CA ASN A 109 -6.18 -14.63 43.95
C ASN A 109 -5.03 -15.22 44.80
N GLU A 110 -3.79 -15.28 44.30
CA GLU A 110 -2.64 -15.67 45.14
C GLU A 110 -1.45 -14.74 44.84
N GLU A 111 -0.86 -14.24 45.92
CA GLU A 111 0.04 -13.10 45.97
C GLU A 111 1.41 -13.35 45.31
N ALA A 112 1.94 -12.25 44.75
CA ALA A 112 3.35 -11.87 44.70
C ALA A 112 4.43 -12.96 44.83
N LYS A 113 4.92 -13.46 43.69
CA LYS A 113 6.35 -13.72 43.44
C LYS A 113 6.59 -13.80 41.94
N SER A 114 7.19 -12.74 41.37
CA SER A 114 7.55 -12.61 39.96
C SER A 114 8.62 -13.62 39.55
N LYS A 115 8.25 -14.89 39.41
CA LYS A 115 9.01 -15.84 38.59
C LYS A 115 8.89 -15.37 37.14
N LYS A 116 9.90 -14.63 36.66
CA LYS A 116 10.15 -14.36 35.23
C LYS A 116 9.96 -15.69 34.49
N HIS A 117 8.85 -15.84 33.77
CA HIS A 117 8.67 -16.95 32.87
C HIS A 117 9.69 -16.76 31.75
N LYS A 118 10.83 -17.45 31.85
CA LYS A 118 11.77 -17.59 30.74
C LYS A 118 11.03 -18.41 29.69
N GLY A 119 10.39 -17.72 28.73
CA GLY A 119 9.87 -18.36 27.54
C GLY A 119 10.98 -19.17 26.90
N ALA A 120 10.66 -20.39 26.46
CA ALA A 120 11.59 -21.24 25.74
C ALA A 120 12.24 -20.42 24.60
N LYS A 121 13.58 -20.38 24.56
CA LYS A 121 14.36 -19.72 23.52
C LYS A 121 14.22 -20.50 22.21
N ASN A 122 13.04 -20.44 21.60
CA ASN A 122 12.89 -20.89 20.23
C ASN A 122 13.26 -19.69 19.33
N ASN A 123 14.51 -19.70 18.84
CA ASN A 123 15.07 -18.64 18.00
C ASN A 123 14.21 -18.38 16.75
N GLU A 124 13.51 -19.39 16.24
CA GLU A 124 12.65 -19.25 15.06
C GLU A 124 11.40 -18.39 15.36
N THR A 125 10.77 -18.60 16.51
CA THR A 125 9.64 -17.76 16.93
C THR A 125 10.11 -16.35 17.31
N ALA A 126 11.29 -16.21 17.91
CA ALA A 126 11.89 -14.91 18.18
C ALA A 126 12.18 -14.12 16.87
N ALA A 127 12.72 -14.78 15.85
CA ALA A 127 12.99 -14.19 14.54
C ALA A 127 11.71 -13.75 13.82
N LYS A 128 10.67 -14.59 13.84
CA LYS A 128 9.35 -14.24 13.27
C LYS A 128 8.73 -13.04 13.97
N VAL A 129 8.81 -12.98 15.30
CA VAL A 129 8.31 -11.85 16.09
C VAL A 129 9.12 -10.58 15.82
N ALA A 130 10.45 -10.67 15.66
CA ALA A 130 11.29 -9.54 15.30
C ALA A 130 10.90 -8.98 13.92
N LEU A 131 10.72 -9.84 12.92
CA LEU A 131 10.28 -9.43 11.59
C LEU A 131 8.88 -8.81 11.62
N MET A 132 7.94 -9.36 12.41
CA MET A 132 6.60 -8.78 12.57
C MET A 132 6.66 -7.38 13.19
N LYS A 133 7.45 -7.17 14.25
CA LYS A 133 7.65 -5.85 14.86
C LYS A 133 8.27 -4.87 13.88
N LEU A 134 9.28 -5.30 13.13
CA LEU A 134 9.94 -4.49 12.13
C LEU A 134 8.96 -4.06 11.03
N LYS A 135 8.18 -5.01 10.49
CA LYS A 135 7.12 -4.73 9.49
C LYS A 135 6.04 -3.78 10.00
N MET A 136 5.70 -3.85 11.29
CA MET A 136 4.69 -3.00 11.92
C MET A 136 5.13 -1.53 12.01
N HIS A 137 6.42 -1.28 12.24
CA HIS A 137 6.97 0.07 12.37
C HIS A 137 7.62 0.59 11.09
N ALA A 138 7.88 -0.27 10.10
CA ALA A 138 8.62 0.09 8.90
C ALA A 138 7.89 1.13 8.06
N CYS A 139 8.61 2.20 7.70
CA CYS A 139 8.13 3.20 6.75
C CYS A 139 8.68 2.92 5.34
N GLY A 140 7.90 3.25 4.31
CA GLY A 140 8.29 3.04 2.93
C GLY A 140 7.17 3.45 1.97
N ASP A 141 7.37 3.22 0.67
CA ASP A 141 6.37 3.52 -0.35
C ASP A 141 5.18 2.55 -0.24
N LYS A 142 4.03 3.06 0.22
CA LYS A 142 2.81 2.27 0.42
C LYS A 142 2.23 1.73 -0.89
N SER A 143 2.61 2.27 -2.05
CA SER A 143 2.17 1.79 -3.37
C SER A 143 2.81 0.46 -3.78
N LEU A 144 3.97 0.11 -3.18
CA LEU A 144 4.67 -1.13 -3.50
C LEU A 144 3.86 -2.37 -3.09
N PRO A 145 3.68 -3.40 -3.94
CA PRO A 145 3.05 -4.66 -3.55
C PRO A 145 3.81 -5.37 -2.42
N GLN A 146 3.10 -6.04 -1.50
CA GLN A 146 3.73 -6.71 -0.35
C GLN A 146 4.78 -7.77 -0.76
N THR A 147 4.60 -8.39 -1.92
CA THR A 147 5.51 -9.42 -2.47
C THR A 147 6.88 -8.86 -2.85
N GLU A 148 6.97 -7.58 -3.17
CA GLU A 148 8.22 -6.93 -3.58
C GLU A 148 8.91 -6.18 -2.42
N ARG A 149 8.25 -6.11 -1.24
CA ARG A 149 8.77 -5.37 -0.09
C ARG A 149 9.83 -6.19 0.64
N ILE A 150 11.03 -5.63 0.66
CA ILE A 150 12.15 -6.10 1.47
C ILE A 150 12.34 -5.12 2.61
N TYR A 151 12.38 -5.64 3.82
CA TYR A 151 12.38 -4.86 5.04
C TYR A 151 13.78 -4.88 5.66
N PHE A 152 14.23 -3.75 6.21
CA PHE A 152 15.50 -3.64 6.90
C PHE A 152 15.40 -2.73 8.12
N GLN A 153 16.22 -3.00 9.12
CA GLN A 153 16.56 -2.01 10.14
C GLN A 153 17.71 -1.17 9.60
N VAL A 154 17.42 0.10 9.27
CA VAL A 154 18.40 1.02 8.68
C VAL A 154 19.05 1.81 9.81
N PHE A 155 20.34 1.59 10.03
CA PHE A 155 21.15 2.38 10.96
C PHE A 155 21.58 3.68 10.28
N LEU A 156 21.42 4.79 10.98
CA LEU A 156 21.61 6.13 10.44
C LEU A 156 23.02 6.67 10.79
N PRO A 157 23.51 7.68 10.06
CA PRO A 157 24.83 8.26 10.27
C PRO A 157 25.07 8.67 11.72
N LYS A 158 26.33 8.55 12.18
CA LYS A 158 26.72 8.95 13.53
C LYS A 158 26.40 10.45 13.75
N GLY A 159 25.67 10.76 14.82
CA GLY A 159 25.23 12.13 15.14
C GLY A 159 23.80 12.48 14.73
N ASN A 160 23.08 11.58 14.07
CA ASN A 160 21.64 11.76 13.86
C ASN A 160 20.85 11.59 15.17
N LYS A 161 19.67 12.22 15.26
CA LYS A 161 18.78 12.15 16.45
C LYS A 161 18.28 10.72 16.71
N GLU A 162 18.01 9.98 15.66
CA GLU A 162 17.59 8.57 15.71
C GLU A 162 18.76 7.68 15.31
N LYS A 163 19.05 6.64 16.11
CA LYS A 163 20.11 5.67 15.82
C LYS A 163 19.78 4.77 14.62
N SER A 164 18.52 4.33 14.55
CA SER A 164 18.06 3.46 13.47
C SER A 164 16.56 3.62 13.24
N LYS A 165 16.14 3.29 12.03
CA LYS A 165 14.75 3.40 11.58
C LYS A 165 14.38 2.17 10.73
N PRO A 166 13.28 1.47 11.04
CA PRO A 166 12.82 0.38 10.20
C PRO A 166 12.27 0.95 8.88
N MET A 167 12.74 0.41 7.76
CA MET A 167 12.31 0.84 6.43
C MET A 167 12.02 -0.37 5.54
N PHE A 168 11.27 -0.15 4.45
CA PHE A 168 11.10 -1.16 3.41
C PHE A 168 11.26 -0.57 2.01
N PHE A 169 11.79 -1.38 1.11
CA PHE A 169 12.13 -1.02 -0.26
C PHE A 169 11.66 -2.10 -1.23
N CYS A 170 11.60 -1.77 -2.53
CA CYS A 170 11.34 -2.76 -3.57
C CYS A 170 12.62 -3.56 -3.85
N SER A 171 12.53 -4.89 -3.93
CA SER A 171 13.66 -5.76 -4.28
C SER A 171 14.35 -5.39 -5.60
N LYS A 172 13.59 -4.84 -6.56
CA LYS A 172 14.09 -4.50 -7.90
C LYS A 172 14.77 -3.13 -7.98
N TRP A 173 14.78 -2.34 -6.90
CA TRP A 173 15.40 -1.02 -6.93
C TRP A 173 16.93 -1.12 -6.95
N SER A 174 17.56 -0.18 -7.65
CA SER A 174 19.00 0.03 -7.55
C SER A 174 19.36 0.54 -6.15
N ILE A 175 20.57 0.25 -5.69
CA ILE A 175 21.07 0.72 -4.40
C ILE A 175 21.06 2.26 -4.36
N GLY A 176 21.38 2.94 -5.47
CA GLY A 176 21.25 4.40 -5.56
C GLY A 176 19.84 4.89 -5.23
N LYS A 177 18.81 4.28 -5.83
CA LYS A 177 17.42 4.62 -5.55
C LYS A 177 17.03 4.32 -4.10
N VAL A 178 17.55 3.25 -3.52
CA VAL A 178 17.33 2.90 -2.11
C VAL A 178 17.94 3.97 -1.20
N VAL A 179 19.16 4.44 -1.48
CA VAL A 179 19.82 5.52 -0.73
C VAL A 179 19.03 6.82 -0.83
N ASP A 180 18.61 7.22 -2.03
CA ASP A 180 17.79 8.42 -2.24
C ASP A 180 16.51 8.38 -1.41
N PHE A 181 15.82 7.24 -1.45
CA PHE A 181 14.57 7.05 -0.74
C PHE A 181 14.77 6.97 0.78
N ALA A 182 15.79 6.26 1.25
CA ALA A 182 16.14 6.16 2.67
C ALA A 182 16.54 7.53 3.23
N ALA A 183 17.32 8.32 2.49
CA ALA A 183 17.70 9.67 2.86
C ALA A 183 16.47 10.57 3.04
N SER A 184 15.53 10.52 2.09
CA SER A 184 14.26 11.24 2.18
C SER A 184 13.45 10.83 3.43
N LEU A 185 13.32 9.53 3.70
CA LEU A 185 12.61 9.02 4.88
C LEU A 185 13.28 9.36 6.21
N ALA A 186 14.61 9.46 6.23
CA ALA A 186 15.40 9.82 7.42
C ALA A 186 15.67 11.33 7.53
N SER A 187 15.18 12.14 6.57
CA SER A 187 15.47 13.58 6.48
C SER A 187 16.97 13.89 6.44
N LEU A 188 17.75 13.05 5.75
CA LEU A 188 19.18 13.22 5.53
C LEU A 188 19.43 13.97 4.21
N LYS A 189 20.55 14.70 4.15
CA LYS A 189 20.94 15.45 2.96
C LYS A 189 21.74 14.55 2.01
N ASN A 190 21.15 14.20 0.87
CA ASN A 190 21.83 13.42 -0.16
C ASN A 190 22.13 14.30 -1.37
N ASP A 191 23.41 14.68 -1.50
CA ASP A 191 23.94 15.48 -2.62
C ASP A 191 24.83 14.62 -3.54
N ASN A 192 24.59 13.31 -3.64
CA ASN A 192 25.43 12.37 -4.40
C ASN A 192 25.55 12.69 -5.91
N ASN A 193 24.66 13.54 -6.44
CA ASN A 193 24.70 14.04 -7.82
C ASN A 193 25.67 15.23 -8.03
N ARG A 194 26.25 15.77 -6.95
CA ARG A 194 27.25 16.84 -6.98
C ARG A 194 28.64 16.27 -6.68
N SER A 195 29.68 17.00 -7.04
CA SER A 195 31.05 16.74 -6.64
C SER A 195 31.25 17.16 -5.17
N THR A 196 30.71 16.38 -4.23
CA THR A 196 30.91 16.56 -2.79
C THR A 196 32.16 15.83 -2.31
N SER A 197 32.71 16.24 -1.16
CA SER A 197 33.81 15.51 -0.50
C SER A 197 33.37 14.12 -0.02
N GLN A 198 32.09 14.00 0.37
CA GLN A 198 31.50 12.78 0.89
C GLN A 198 30.21 12.42 0.17
N LYS A 199 29.97 11.12 0.03
CA LYS A 199 28.75 10.54 -0.54
C LYS A 199 28.02 9.71 0.49
N LEU A 200 26.71 9.82 0.51
CA LEU A 200 25.85 8.96 1.33
C LEU A 200 25.81 7.57 0.69
N ARG A 201 26.23 6.55 1.43
CA ARG A 201 26.36 5.18 0.95
C ARG A 201 25.63 4.21 1.86
N LEU A 202 25.12 3.14 1.24
CA LEU A 202 24.52 2.02 1.94
C LEU A 202 25.57 0.94 2.14
N CYS A 203 25.81 0.54 3.38
CA CYS A 203 26.87 -0.38 3.75
C CYS A 203 26.28 -1.66 4.37
N HIS A 204 26.90 -2.79 4.04
CA HIS A 204 26.59 -4.07 4.65
C HIS A 204 27.13 -4.13 6.08
N THR A 205 26.38 -4.76 6.99
CA THR A 205 26.68 -4.73 8.43
C THR A 205 27.80 -5.66 8.85
N VAL A 206 27.92 -6.82 8.20
CA VAL A 206 28.94 -7.82 8.55
C VAL A 206 30.24 -7.55 7.82
N SER A 207 30.16 -7.32 6.50
CA SER A 207 31.37 -7.02 5.74
C SER A 207 31.84 -5.61 6.06
N GLY A 208 30.96 -4.61 6.16
CA GLY A 208 31.34 -3.19 6.26
C GLY A 208 31.44 -2.50 4.90
N GLU A 209 31.28 -3.27 3.81
CA GLU A 209 31.41 -2.79 2.44
C GLU A 209 30.25 -1.91 2.01
N ALA A 210 30.57 -0.81 1.31
CA ALA A 210 29.61 0.04 0.66
C ALA A 210 29.10 -0.59 -0.64
N LEU A 211 27.80 -0.81 -0.69
CA LEU A 211 27.10 -1.43 -1.80
C LEU A 211 27.16 -0.51 -3.04
N PRO A 212 27.60 -0.99 -4.22
CA PRO A 212 27.65 -0.21 -5.45
C PRO A 212 26.27 0.28 -5.88
N PHE A 213 26.18 1.52 -6.36
CA PHE A 213 24.91 2.19 -6.65
C PHE A 213 24.15 1.58 -7.82
N GLU A 214 24.89 1.01 -8.78
CA GLU A 214 24.41 0.36 -9.99
C GLU A 214 23.81 -1.03 -9.74
N HIS A 215 24.14 -1.68 -8.62
CA HIS A 215 23.57 -2.96 -8.26
C HIS A 215 22.13 -2.80 -7.78
N THR A 216 21.34 -3.88 -7.86
CA THR A 216 19.99 -3.94 -7.29
C THR A 216 20.00 -4.61 -5.92
N LEU A 217 18.97 -4.34 -5.11
CA LEU A 217 18.78 -5.06 -3.84
C LEU A 217 18.68 -6.57 -4.05
N GLU A 218 18.01 -7.01 -5.11
CA GLU A 218 17.86 -8.43 -5.45
C GLU A 218 19.19 -9.14 -5.68
N THR A 219 20.16 -8.48 -6.32
CA THR A 219 21.53 -9.03 -6.49
C THR A 219 22.17 -9.30 -5.12
N TRP A 220 22.06 -8.34 -4.20
CA TRP A 220 22.64 -8.45 -2.87
C TRP A 220 21.87 -9.41 -1.94
N LEU A 221 20.58 -9.64 -2.17
CA LEU A 221 19.81 -10.68 -1.48
C LEU A 221 20.23 -12.09 -1.93
N SER A 222 20.78 -12.23 -3.13
CA SER A 222 21.18 -13.50 -3.74
C SER A 222 22.70 -13.74 -3.70
N ASP A 223 23.44 -12.87 -3.03
CA ASP A 223 24.89 -12.97 -2.90
C ASP A 223 25.31 -14.24 -2.13
N LYS A 224 26.44 -14.84 -2.49
CA LYS A 224 26.87 -16.11 -1.91
C LYS A 224 27.70 -15.94 -0.64
N ASP A 225 28.45 -14.86 -0.55
CA ASP A 225 29.42 -14.65 0.52
C ASP A 225 28.80 -13.79 1.63
N TYR A 226 28.08 -12.73 1.24
CA TYR A 226 27.47 -11.75 2.15
C TYR A 226 26.05 -11.36 1.72
N PRO A 227 25.08 -12.31 1.69
CA PRO A 227 23.71 -11.99 1.34
C PRO A 227 23.05 -11.04 2.34
N LEU A 228 22.32 -10.07 1.81
CA LEU A 228 21.32 -9.34 2.56
C LEU A 228 20.14 -10.24 2.88
N TYR A 229 19.47 -9.97 3.99
CA TYR A 229 18.29 -10.73 4.42
C TYR A 229 17.09 -9.81 4.65
N ASN A 230 15.90 -10.30 4.29
CA ASN A 230 14.66 -9.60 4.62
C ASN A 230 14.42 -9.63 6.14
N GLY A 231 14.41 -8.45 6.75
CA GLY A 231 14.44 -8.25 8.20
C GLY A 231 15.85 -8.07 8.77
N GLY A 232 16.88 -8.00 7.92
CA GLY A 232 18.27 -7.78 8.31
C GLY A 232 18.58 -6.30 8.60
N ASN A 233 19.85 -6.05 8.88
CA ASN A 233 20.37 -4.73 9.24
C ASN A 233 21.25 -4.19 8.12
N ILE A 234 21.12 -2.90 7.82
CA ILE A 234 21.97 -2.16 6.88
C ILE A 234 22.36 -0.82 7.49
N ILE A 235 23.52 -0.28 7.11
CA ILE A 235 24.03 1.00 7.62
C ILE A 235 23.98 2.03 6.50
N LEU A 236 23.56 3.24 6.83
CA LEU A 236 23.61 4.39 5.94
C LEU A 236 24.61 5.39 6.54
N GLU A 237 25.68 5.72 5.81
CA GLU A 237 26.75 6.60 6.30
C GLU A 237 27.35 7.44 5.17
N TYR A 238 27.87 8.63 5.51
CA TYR A 238 28.66 9.48 4.62
C TYR A 238 30.10 8.99 4.60
N LEU A 239 30.55 8.50 3.45
CA LEU A 239 31.94 8.11 3.24
C LEU A 239 32.61 9.06 2.25
N ASP A 240 33.91 9.29 2.44
CA ASP A 240 34.74 9.98 1.46
C ASP A 240 34.72 9.23 0.13
N ASN A 241 34.97 9.93 -0.98
CA ASN A 241 34.82 9.35 -2.32
C ASN A 241 35.64 8.06 -2.54
N ASP A 242 36.84 8.00 -1.96
CA ASP A 242 37.78 6.88 -2.07
C ASP A 242 37.54 5.78 -1.03
N VAL A 243 36.67 6.03 -0.05
CA VAL A 243 36.35 5.09 1.03
C VAL A 243 35.07 4.33 0.69
N LEU A 244 35.21 3.02 0.53
CA LEU A 244 34.11 2.10 0.19
C LEU A 244 33.81 1.13 1.33
N PHE A 245 34.27 1.42 2.55
CA PHE A 245 34.19 0.49 3.66
C PHE A 245 34.11 1.21 5.01
N ILE A 246 33.40 0.60 5.97
CA ILE A 246 33.34 1.05 7.37
C ILE A 246 34.11 0.06 8.24
N GLU A 247 35.19 0.51 8.89
CA GLU A 247 36.04 -0.34 9.74
C GLU A 247 35.36 -0.82 11.03
N ASP A 248 34.50 0.02 11.63
CA ASP A 248 33.82 -0.28 12.90
C ASP A 248 32.30 -0.22 12.73
N THR A 249 31.73 -1.33 12.25
CA THR A 249 30.27 -1.50 12.17
C THR A 249 29.63 -1.80 13.53
N GLU A 250 30.39 -2.33 14.49
CA GLU A 250 29.88 -2.68 15.83
C GLU A 250 29.37 -1.46 16.61
N SER A 251 30.03 -0.31 16.42
CA SER A 251 29.61 0.95 17.04
C SER A 251 28.18 1.39 16.71
N TYR A 252 27.56 0.90 15.62
CA TYR A 252 26.17 1.22 15.28
C TYR A 252 25.15 0.41 16.09
N PHE A 253 25.57 -0.73 16.66
CA PHE A 253 24.70 -1.62 17.43
C PHE A 253 24.74 -1.34 18.94
N SER A 254 25.61 -0.42 19.38
CA SER A 254 25.76 0.04 20.77
C SER A 254 24.86 1.25 21.06
#